data_AF-E7C8Q2-F1
#
_entry.id   AF-E7C8Q2-F1
#
_cell.length_a   1.000
_cell.length_b   1.000
_cell.length_c   1.000
_cell.angle_alpha   90.00
_cell.angle_beta   90.00
_cell.angle_gamma   90.00
#
_symmetry.space_group_name_H-M   'P 1'
#
loop_
_entity.id
_entity.type
_entity.pdbx_description
1 polymer ?
#
loop_
_entity_poly.entity_id
_entity_poly.type
_entity_poly.pdbx_seq_one_letter_code
_entity_poly.pdbx_strand_id
1 'polypeptide(L)'
;MKGVTDPGSADFHYYNWVDQFNTLGLGANIPIANGSGSDSLLALHPDTGEWVVLRVPYPLGFFSRGLDGRIDDPDAGWKGRGLWANYGGNFNWHIEGGKGTPSKMIHFQIRPNPLAE
;
A
#
# COMPACT_ATOMS: atom_id res chain seq x y z
N MET A 1 -18.22 2.36 16.50
CA MET A 1 -18.39 1.42 17.63
C MET A 1 -19.29 2.05 18.67
N LYS A 2 -20.24 1.32 19.27
CA LYS A 2 -21.13 1.86 20.32
C LYS A 2 -20.43 1.73 21.68
N GLY A 3 -20.28 2.83 22.42
CA GLY A 3 -19.75 2.82 23.80
C GLY A 3 -18.24 3.02 23.95
N VAL A 4 -17.53 3.49 22.92
CA VAL A 4 -16.10 3.84 23.02
C VAL A 4 -15.98 5.29 23.50
N THR A 5 -15.40 5.48 24.67
CA THR A 5 -15.16 6.80 25.30
C THR A 5 -13.85 7.44 24.86
N ASP A 6 -12.94 6.65 24.29
CA ASP A 6 -11.67 7.09 23.74
C ASP A 6 -11.81 7.40 22.24
N PRO A 7 -11.14 8.44 21.71
CA PRO A 7 -11.08 8.65 20.28
C PRO A 7 -10.39 7.45 19.61
N GLY A 8 -11.11 6.71 18.79
CA GLY A 8 -10.60 5.53 18.10
C GLY A 8 -11.19 5.40 16.70
N SER A 9 -10.43 5.84 15.69
CA SER A 9 -10.59 5.36 14.33
C SER A 9 -9.75 4.10 14.20
N ALA A 10 -10.40 2.93 14.21
CA ALA A 10 -9.70 1.68 13.93
C ALA A 10 -9.59 1.54 12.41
N ASP A 11 -8.36 1.54 11.90
CA ASP A 11 -8.11 1.12 10.53
C ASP A 11 -8.45 -0.37 10.39
N PHE A 12 -8.67 -0.81 9.16
CA PHE A 12 -8.95 -2.20 8.83
C PHE A 12 -7.76 -2.78 8.08
N HIS A 13 -7.12 -3.80 8.65
CA HIS A 13 -5.94 -4.46 8.07
C HIS A 13 -6.34 -5.83 7.54
N TYR A 14 -6.73 -5.91 6.27
CA TYR A 14 -7.21 -7.16 5.69
C TYR A 14 -6.10 -8.22 5.58
N TYR A 15 -4.88 -7.79 5.25
CA TYR A 15 -3.74 -8.67 5.09
C TYR A 15 -2.45 -7.99 5.58
N ASN A 16 -1.49 -8.84 5.95
CA ASN A 16 -0.12 -8.44 6.31
C ASN A 16 0.84 -9.26 5.46
N TRP A 17 1.85 -8.59 4.92
CA TRP A 17 2.83 -9.17 4.02
C TRP A 17 4.24 -8.67 4.42
N VAL A 18 5.29 -9.37 4.02
CA VAL A 18 6.67 -8.95 4.31
C VAL A 18 7.44 -8.81 3.00
N ASP A 19 8.01 -7.63 2.77
CA ASP A 19 8.92 -7.37 1.65
C ASP A 19 10.29 -7.99 1.94
N GLN A 20 10.41 -9.29 1.72
CA GLN A 20 11.64 -10.03 1.99
C GLN A 20 12.81 -9.60 1.10
N PHE A 21 12.51 -9.09 -0.10
CA PHE A 21 13.51 -8.90 -1.16
C PHE A 21 13.78 -7.44 -1.52
N ASN A 22 13.34 -6.50 -0.68
CA ASN A 22 13.50 -5.06 -0.93
C ASN A 22 12.93 -4.66 -2.30
N THR A 23 11.72 -5.13 -2.59
CA THR A 23 10.99 -4.82 -3.82
C THR A 23 10.49 -3.38 -3.83
N LEU A 24 10.15 -2.79 -2.67
CA LEU A 24 9.71 -1.39 -2.57
C LEU A 24 10.87 -0.39 -2.50
N GLY A 25 12.05 -0.82 -2.03
CA GLY A 25 13.21 0.05 -1.83
C GLY A 25 13.41 0.57 -0.40
N LEU A 26 12.61 0.10 0.58
CA LEU A 26 12.72 0.47 2.00
C LEU A 26 13.68 -0.42 2.82
N GLY A 27 14.25 -1.45 2.19
CA GLY A 27 15.08 -2.47 2.85
C GLY A 27 14.50 -3.87 2.70
N ALA A 28 15.26 -4.88 3.10
CA ALA A 28 14.80 -6.26 3.15
C ALA A 28 14.03 -6.53 4.46
N ASN A 29 13.07 -7.44 4.40
CA ASN A 29 12.23 -7.87 5.52
C ASN A 29 11.39 -6.76 6.14
N ILE A 30 10.87 -5.85 5.32
CA ILE A 30 9.96 -4.79 5.77
C ILE A 30 8.54 -5.34 5.87
N PRO A 31 7.92 -5.41 7.07
CA PRO A 31 6.52 -5.76 7.21
C PRO A 31 5.63 -4.65 6.67
N ILE A 32 4.60 -5.03 5.92
CA ILE A 32 3.62 -4.13 5.32
C ILE A 32 2.22 -4.63 5.64
N ALA A 33 1.43 -3.78 6.29
CA ALA A 33 0.01 -3.99 6.51
C ALA A 33 -0.81 -3.21 5.48
N ASN A 34 -1.96 -3.76 5.07
CA ASN A 34 -2.93 -2.97 4.32
C ASN A 34 -3.60 -1.96 5.26
N GLY A 35 -3.55 -0.68 4.94
CA GLY A 35 -4.42 0.34 5.55
C GLY A 35 -5.73 0.42 4.78
N SER A 36 -6.52 -0.67 4.78
CA SER A 36 -7.68 -0.82 3.90
C SER A 36 -8.80 0.19 4.21
N GLY A 37 -8.91 0.63 5.46
CA GLY A 37 -9.82 1.71 5.87
C GLY A 37 -9.22 3.10 5.74
N SER A 38 -7.89 3.19 5.60
CA SER A 38 -7.11 4.43 5.50
C SER A 38 -6.47 4.62 4.13
N ASP A 39 -7.05 4.05 3.07
CA ASP A 39 -6.60 4.16 1.68
C ASP A 39 -5.07 4.12 1.53
N SER A 40 -4.40 3.21 2.24
CA SER A 40 -2.94 3.21 2.31
C SER A 40 -2.34 1.80 2.40
N LEU A 41 -1.02 1.74 2.21
CA LEU A 41 -0.18 0.66 2.73
C LEU A 41 0.67 1.22 3.86
N LEU A 42 0.87 0.41 4.91
CA LEU A 42 1.59 0.81 6.12
C LEU A 42 2.84 -0.05 6.23
N ALA A 43 4.00 0.52 5.92
CA ALA A 43 5.28 -0.16 6.05
C ALA A 43 5.92 0.19 7.40
N LEU A 44 6.34 -0.82 8.16
CA LEU A 44 6.99 -0.66 9.46
C LEU A 44 8.49 -0.89 9.31
N HIS A 45 9.32 0.08 9.70
CA HIS A 45 10.74 -0.17 9.87
C HIS A 45 10.97 -0.92 11.20
N PRO A 46 11.42 -2.18 11.17
CA PRO A 46 11.50 -3.01 12.38
C PRO A 46 12.53 -2.50 13.39
N ASP A 47 13.60 -1.85 12.91
CA ASP A 47 14.68 -1.37 13.76
C ASP A 47 14.34 -0.07 14.50
N THR A 48 13.56 0.81 13.87
CA THR A 48 13.21 2.12 14.43
C THR A 48 11.79 2.16 15.02
N GLY A 49 10.92 1.25 14.61
CA GLY A 49 9.49 1.29 14.92
C GLY A 49 8.72 2.37 14.16
N GLU A 50 9.37 3.03 13.19
CA GLU A 50 8.75 4.11 12.41
C GLU A 50 7.85 3.55 11.30
N TRP A 51 6.72 4.22 11.10
CA TRP A 51 5.76 3.88 10.07
C TRP A 51 5.91 4.79 8.85
N VAL A 52 6.02 4.18 7.67
CA VAL A 52 5.89 4.85 6.39
C VAL A 52 4.50 4.58 5.83
N VAL A 53 3.73 5.65 5.66
CA VAL A 53 2.33 5.58 5.18
C VAL A 53 2.28 5.90 3.70
N LEU A 54 1.98 4.90 2.87
CA LEU A 54 1.84 5.02 1.42
C LEU A 54 0.36 5.25 1.06
N ARG A 55 -0.10 6.49 1.26
CA ARG A 55 -1.49 6.90 1.02
C ARG A 55 -1.76 7.10 -0.47
N VAL A 56 -2.87 6.55 -0.96
CA VAL A 56 -3.43 6.83 -2.29
C VAL A 56 -4.62 7.77 -2.11
N PRO A 57 -4.48 9.07 -2.39
CA PRO A 57 -5.55 10.03 -2.13
C PRO A 57 -6.66 9.96 -3.18
N TYR A 58 -6.34 9.54 -4.40
CA TYR A 58 -7.27 9.41 -5.52
C TYR A 58 -6.86 8.24 -6.45
N PRO A 59 -7.83 7.56 -7.09
CA PRO A 59 -9.27 7.73 -6.90
C PRO A 59 -9.71 7.40 -5.47
N LEU A 60 -10.80 7.99 -4.99
CA LEU A 60 -11.24 7.73 -3.61
C LEU A 60 -11.65 6.26 -3.40
N GLY A 61 -11.38 5.73 -2.21
CA GLY A 61 -11.78 4.38 -1.80
C GLY A 61 -10.79 3.27 -2.16
N PHE A 62 -9.48 3.54 -2.05
CA PHE A 62 -8.43 2.53 -2.24
C PHE A 62 -8.47 1.50 -1.11
N PHE A 63 -9.36 0.54 -1.26
CA PHE A 63 -9.56 -0.54 -0.31
C PHE A 63 -8.65 -1.73 -0.68
N SER A 64 -7.39 -1.71 -0.24
CA SER A 64 -6.44 -2.78 -0.53
C SER A 64 -6.71 -4.04 0.30
N ARG A 65 -6.67 -5.21 -0.33
CA ARG A 65 -6.83 -6.51 0.37
C ARG A 65 -5.64 -7.45 0.17
N GLY A 66 -4.87 -7.22 -0.88
CA GLY A 66 -3.65 -7.94 -1.17
C GLY A 66 -2.63 -6.98 -1.75
N LEU A 67 -1.38 -7.35 -1.56
CA LEU A 67 -0.25 -6.72 -2.21
C LEU A 67 0.83 -7.75 -2.45
N ASP A 68 1.64 -7.53 -3.48
CA ASP A 68 2.84 -8.30 -3.75
C ASP A 68 3.91 -7.40 -4.36
N GLY A 69 5.16 -7.74 -4.06
CA GLY A 69 6.32 -7.11 -4.66
C GLY A 69 6.82 -7.84 -5.89
N ARG A 70 7.35 -7.09 -6.86
CA ARG A 70 8.01 -7.67 -8.04
C ARG A 70 9.25 -6.87 -8.38
N ILE A 71 10.31 -7.57 -8.76
CA ILE A 71 11.55 -7.02 -9.33
C ILE A 71 11.53 -7.44 -10.80
N ASP A 72 11.26 -6.49 -11.67
CA ASP A 72 11.25 -6.67 -13.12
C ASP A 72 12.66 -6.63 -13.70
N ASP A 73 13.53 -5.77 -13.16
CA ASP A 73 14.93 -5.65 -13.53
C ASP A 73 15.77 -5.29 -12.29
N PRO A 74 16.65 -6.18 -11.80
CA PRO A 74 17.48 -5.90 -10.63
C PRO A 74 18.49 -4.76 -10.85
N ASP A 75 18.89 -4.51 -12.09
CA ASP A 75 19.92 -3.53 -12.47
C ASP A 75 19.34 -2.14 -12.76
N ALA A 76 18.02 -2.04 -12.99
CA ALA A 76 17.33 -0.75 -13.23
C ALA A 76 17.01 0.05 -11.95
N GLY A 77 17.61 -0.30 -10.81
CA GLY A 77 17.46 0.43 -9.56
C GLY A 77 16.01 0.47 -9.05
N TRP A 78 15.53 1.66 -8.69
CA TRP A 78 14.17 1.86 -8.16
C TRP A 78 13.07 1.72 -9.22
N LYS A 79 13.41 1.86 -10.51
CA LYS A 79 12.45 1.74 -11.62
C LYS A 79 12.12 0.30 -11.97
N GLY A 80 13.09 -0.60 -11.77
CA GLY A 80 12.95 -2.03 -12.08
C GLY A 80 12.24 -2.83 -10.99
N ARG A 81 11.64 -2.17 -9.99
CA ARG A 81 10.98 -2.83 -8.86
C ARG A 81 9.80 -2.00 -8.36
N GLY A 82 8.91 -2.64 -7.61
CA GLY A 82 7.84 -1.95 -6.91
C GLY A 82 6.92 -2.90 -6.17
N LEU A 83 5.86 -2.32 -5.61
CA LEU A 83 4.74 -3.07 -5.04
C LEU A 83 3.49 -2.86 -5.89
N TRP A 84 2.71 -3.92 -6.01
CA TRP A 84 1.41 -3.88 -6.66
C TRP A 84 0.34 -4.23 -5.63
N ALA A 85 -0.61 -3.32 -5.44
CA ALA A 85 -1.76 -3.54 -4.57
C ALA A 85 -3.05 -3.47 -5.35
N ASN A 86 -3.99 -4.35 -5.04
CA ASN A 86 -5.26 -4.39 -5.72
C ASN A 86 -6.25 -3.37 -5.14
N TYR A 87 -7.17 -2.90 -5.98
CA TYR A 87 -8.47 -2.43 -5.49
C TYR A 87 -9.33 -3.63 -5.11
N GLY A 88 -9.40 -3.94 -3.82
CA GLY A 88 -10.09 -5.09 -3.26
C GLY A 88 -11.56 -4.86 -2.90
N GLY A 89 -12.14 -3.71 -3.23
CA GLY A 89 -13.56 -3.45 -3.00
C GLY A 89 -14.46 -4.38 -3.84
N ASN A 90 -15.45 -5.02 -3.22
CA ASN A 90 -16.40 -5.88 -3.98
C ASN A 90 -17.29 -5.05 -4.94
N PHE A 91 -17.53 -3.78 -4.60
CA PHE A 91 -18.43 -2.89 -5.32
C PHE A 91 -17.65 -1.74 -5.96
N ASN A 92 -16.86 -2.03 -7.00
CA ASN A 92 -16.04 -1.04 -7.71
C ASN A 92 -16.82 0.12 -8.37
N TRP A 93 -18.16 0.08 -8.35
CA TRP A 93 -19.00 1.19 -8.80
C TRP A 93 -19.41 2.16 -7.67
N HIS A 94 -19.05 1.86 -6.42
CA HIS A 94 -19.19 2.78 -5.27
C HIS A 94 -17.91 3.59 -5.00
N ILE A 95 -16.85 3.36 -5.77
CA ILE A 95 -15.65 4.20 -5.76
C ILE A 95 -15.78 5.26 -6.88
N GLU A 96 -14.84 6.20 -6.88
CA GLU A 96 -14.74 7.21 -7.93
C GLU A 96 -14.63 6.57 -9.34
N GLY A 97 -15.42 7.11 -10.27
CA GLY A 97 -15.62 6.56 -11.62
C GLY A 97 -16.98 5.88 -11.82
N GLY A 98 -17.63 5.37 -10.76
CA GLY A 98 -19.01 4.88 -10.81
C GLY A 98 -19.23 3.62 -11.65
N LYS A 99 -20.48 3.40 -12.08
CA LYS A 99 -20.90 2.19 -12.81
C LYS A 99 -20.10 2.01 -14.10
N GLY A 100 -19.56 0.80 -14.29
CA GLY A 100 -18.72 0.46 -15.45
C GLY A 100 -17.22 0.64 -15.19
N THR A 101 -16.81 1.15 -14.03
CA THR A 101 -15.41 1.23 -13.65
C THR A 101 -14.79 -0.16 -13.49
N PRO A 102 -13.70 -0.48 -14.21
CA PRO A 102 -12.98 -1.74 -14.02
C PRO A 102 -12.15 -1.70 -12.73
N SER A 103 -11.81 -2.89 -12.22
CA SER A 103 -10.84 -3.05 -11.13
C SER A 103 -9.51 -2.38 -11.50
N LYS A 104 -8.82 -1.87 -10.48
CA LYS A 104 -7.52 -1.20 -10.63
C LYS A 104 -6.44 -1.92 -9.85
N MET A 105 -5.21 -1.74 -10.28
CA MET A 105 -4.02 -2.15 -9.55
C MET A 105 -3.12 -0.91 -9.42
N ILE A 106 -2.62 -0.68 -8.22
CA ILE A 106 -1.77 0.46 -7.92
C ILE A 106 -0.33 -0.02 -7.85
N HIS A 107 0.55 0.62 -8.61
CA HIS A 107 1.98 0.38 -8.59
C HIS A 107 2.67 1.46 -7.73
N PHE A 108 3.30 1.04 -6.65
CA PHE A 108 4.09 1.90 -5.77
C PHE A 108 5.57 1.77 -6.12
N GLN A 109 6.22 2.91 -6.32
CA GLN A 109 7.67 3.01 -6.47
C GLN A 109 8.19 4.14 -5.59
N ILE A 110 9.28 3.87 -4.90
CA ILE A 110 9.95 4.85 -4.03
C ILE A 110 11.34 5.12 -4.58
N ARG A 111 11.63 6.39 -4.80
CA ARG A 111 12.97 6.83 -5.17
C ARG A 111 13.87 6.82 -3.93
N PRO A 112 15.13 6.39 -4.04
CA PRO A 112 16.08 6.44 -2.93
C PRO A 112 16.44 7.89 -2.54
N ASN A 113 16.28 8.84 -3.48
CA ASN A 113 16.44 10.27 -3.23
C ASN A 113 15.63 11.09 -4.28
N PRO A 114 15.39 12.39 -4.04
CA PRO A 114 14.57 13.23 -4.94
C PRO A 114 15.12 13.39 -6.37
N LEU A 115 16.43 13.22 -6.56
CA LEU A 115 17.13 13.39 -7.83
C LEU A 115 17.46 12.07 -8.53
N ALA A 116 16.99 10.93 -7.98
CA ALA A 116 17.22 9.64 -8.59
C ALA A 116 16.53 9.59 -9.95
N GLU A 117 17.32 9.31 -10.99
CA GLU A 117 16.82 9.24 -12.36
C GLU A 117 15.97 8.01 -12.59
#